data_AF-A0A947KU20-F1
#
_entry.id   AF-A0A947KU20-F1
#
_cell.length_a   1.000
_cell.length_b   1.000
_cell.length_c   1.000
_cell.angle_alpha   90.00
_cell.angle_beta   90.00
_cell.angle_gamma   90.00
#
_symmetry.space_group_name_H-M   'P 1'
#
loop_
_entity.id
_entity.type
_entity.pdbx_description
1 polymer ?
#
loop_
_entity_poly.entity_id
_entity_poly.type
_entity_poly.pdbx_seq_one_letter_code
_entity_poly.pdbx_strand_id
1 'polypeptide(L)'
;MWLTKLKIAIIEKNTDALNKLLEDIPELSGANETQEAIYLLREAAELVHGLQDDTANSMKQIKKNLQFLRSTESRSSSKFDIRS
;
A
#
# COMPACT_ATOMS: atom_id res chain seq x y z
N MET A 1 12.10 -14.48 -19.50
CA MET A 1 12.64 -13.28 -18.80
C MET A 1 11.62 -12.59 -17.90
N TRP A 2 10.33 -12.53 -18.26
CA TRP A 2 9.30 -11.87 -17.43
C TRP A 2 9.08 -12.55 -16.07
N LEU A 3 8.93 -13.88 -16.03
CA LEU A 3 8.80 -14.66 -14.79
C LEU A 3 9.95 -14.42 -13.80
N THR A 4 11.19 -14.29 -14.32
CA THR A 4 12.36 -13.99 -13.50
C THR A 4 12.27 -12.61 -12.86
N LYS A 5 11.81 -11.60 -13.63
CA LYS A 5 11.59 -10.25 -13.11
C LYS A 5 10.46 -10.22 -12.07
N LEU A 6 9.39 -11.00 -12.28
CA LEU A 6 8.30 -11.15 -11.32
C LEU A 6 8.80 -11.73 -9.98
N LYS A 7 9.61 -12.80 -10.03
CA LYS A 7 10.22 -13.37 -8.82
C LYS A 7 11.10 -12.36 -8.09
N ILE A 8 11.95 -11.62 -8.81
CA ILE A 8 12.81 -10.58 -8.22
C ILE A 8 11.95 -9.50 -7.55
N ALA A 9 10.91 -9.01 -8.23
CA ALA A 9 10.03 -7.97 -7.70
C ALA A 9 9.27 -8.42 -6.44
N ILE A 10 8.86 -9.69 -6.37
CA ILE A 10 8.24 -10.28 -5.18
C ILE A 10 9.25 -10.36 -4.02
N ILE A 11 10.46 -10.87 -4.27
CA ILE A 11 11.52 -11.00 -3.24
C ILE A 11 11.94 -9.63 -2.70
N GLU A 12 12.13 -8.65 -3.58
CA GLU A 12 12.50 -7.28 -3.21
C GLU A 12 11.32 -6.48 -2.62
N LYS A 13 10.10 -7.05 -2.60
CA LYS A 13 8.85 -6.37 -2.20
C LYS A 13 8.66 -5.03 -2.91
N ASN A 14 9.11 -4.96 -4.17
CA ASN A 14 9.14 -3.72 -4.94
C ASN A 14 7.83 -3.57 -5.71
N THR A 15 6.88 -2.83 -5.13
CA THR A 15 5.55 -2.60 -5.71
C THR A 15 5.59 -1.81 -7.02
N ASP A 16 6.58 -0.93 -7.22
CA ASP A 16 6.76 -0.21 -8.49
C ASP A 16 7.21 -1.14 -9.62
N ALA A 17 8.11 -2.08 -9.31
CA ALA A 17 8.54 -3.09 -10.26
C ALA A 17 7.39 -4.05 -10.61
N LEU A 18 6.56 -4.42 -9.64
CA LEU A 18 5.34 -5.20 -9.87
C LEU A 18 4.36 -4.47 -10.78
N ASN A 19 4.11 -3.18 -10.55
CA ASN A 19 3.23 -2.38 -11.41
C ASN A 19 3.74 -2.29 -12.85
N LYS A 20 5.04 -2.05 -13.06
CA LYS A 20 5.64 -2.06 -14.40
C LYS A 20 5.54 -3.41 -15.11
N LEU A 21 5.59 -4.51 -14.35
CA LEU A 21 5.43 -5.86 -14.90
C LEU A 21 3.99 -6.18 -15.28
N LEU A 22 3.00 -5.49 -14.69
CA LEU A 22 1.59 -5.60 -15.08
C LEU A 22 1.25 -4.82 -16.36
N GLU A 23 2.05 -3.80 -16.70
CA GLU A 23 1.91 -3.05 -17.96
C GLU A 23 2.35 -3.86 -19.19
N ASP A 24 3.29 -4.79 -19.01
CA ASP A 24 3.79 -5.68 -20.06
C ASP A 24 3.18 -7.09 -19.91
N ILE A 25 2.27 -7.45 -20.80
CA ILE A 25 1.64 -8.78 -20.82
C ILE A 25 2.67 -9.81 -21.33
N PRO A 26 3.03 -10.83 -20.54
CA PRO A 26 4.00 -11.83 -20.96
C PRO A 26 3.44 -12.78 -22.03
N GLU A 27 4.28 -13.12 -23.01
CA GLU A 27 4.06 -14.31 -23.84
C GLU A 27 4.47 -15.56 -23.04
N LEU A 28 3.48 -16.23 -22.46
CA LEU A 28 3.66 -17.48 -21.74
C LEU A 28 3.62 -18.63 -22.75
N SER A 29 4.72 -19.36 -22.91
CA SER A 29 4.92 -20.29 -24.01
C SER A 29 4.40 -21.70 -23.71
N GLY A 30 4.09 -21.99 -22.44
CA GLY A 30 3.67 -23.32 -22.00
C GLY A 30 2.78 -23.35 -20.76
N ALA A 31 2.05 -24.47 -20.59
CA ALA A 31 1.14 -24.70 -19.47
C ALA A 31 1.84 -24.59 -18.09
N ASN A 32 3.08 -25.07 -17.98
CA ASN A 32 3.87 -24.98 -16.76
C ASN A 32 4.23 -23.54 -16.39
N GLU A 33 4.66 -22.72 -17.37
CA GLU A 33 4.97 -21.30 -17.15
C GLU A 33 3.73 -20.52 -16.73
N THR A 34 2.58 -20.87 -17.30
CA THR A 34 1.29 -20.26 -16.95
C THR A 34 0.90 -20.58 -15.52
N GLN A 35 1.03 -21.85 -15.13
CA GLN A 35 0.71 -22.28 -13.78
C GLN A 35 1.66 -21.65 -12.74
N GLU A 36 2.94 -21.55 -13.05
CA GLU A 36 3.92 -20.85 -12.21
C GLU A 36 3.61 -19.35 -12.10
N ALA A 37 3.26 -18.68 -13.20
CA ALA A 37 2.85 -17.28 -13.20
C ALA A 37 1.63 -17.04 -12.29
N ILE A 38 0.62 -17.93 -12.34
CA ILE A 38 -0.59 -17.82 -11.50
C ILE A 38 -0.24 -17.88 -10.02
N TYR A 39 0.63 -18.82 -9.61
CA TYR A 39 1.04 -18.91 -8.21
C TYR A 39 1.83 -17.69 -7.75
N LEU A 40 2.75 -17.20 -8.58
CA LEU A 40 3.52 -15.99 -8.27
C LEU A 40 2.65 -14.74 -8.20
N LEU A 41 1.65 -14.62 -9.08
CA LEU A 41 0.69 -13.51 -9.06
C LEU A 41 -0.18 -13.54 -7.78
N ARG A 42 -0.56 -14.74 -7.33
CA ARG A 42 -1.27 -14.88 -6.06
C ARG A 42 -0.42 -14.41 -4.88
N GLU A 43 0.84 -14.83 -4.83
CA GLU A 43 1.75 -14.42 -3.76
C GLU A 43 2.04 -12.91 -3.80
N ALA A 44 2.19 -12.33 -4.99
CA ALA A 44 2.28 -10.89 -5.17
C ALA A 44 1.02 -10.15 -4.68
N ALA A 45 -0.17 -10.69 -4.93
CA ALA A 45 -1.43 -10.12 -4.46
C ALA A 45 -1.55 -10.17 -2.93
N GLU A 46 -1.21 -11.31 -2.31
CA GLU A 46 -1.18 -11.45 -0.84
C GLU A 46 -0.21 -10.43 -0.21
N LEU A 47 0.96 -10.21 -0.82
CA LEU A 47 1.94 -9.22 -0.39
C LEU A 47 1.42 -7.78 -0.47
N VAL A 48 0.77 -7.42 -1.59
CA VAL A 48 0.19 -6.07 -1.76
C VAL A 48 -0.95 -5.82 -0.78
N HIS A 49 -1.82 -6.81 -0.55
CA HIS A 49 -2.89 -6.70 0.43
C HIS A 49 -2.34 -6.53 1.86
N GLY A 50 -1.31 -7.29 2.23
CA GLY A 50 -0.63 -7.11 3.53
C GLY A 50 -0.09 -5.69 3.72
N LEU A 51 0.57 -5.13 2.69
CA LEU A 51 1.06 -3.75 2.73
C LEU A 51 -0.07 -2.71 2.87
N GLN A 52 -1.21 -2.95 2.21
CA GLN A 52 -2.39 -2.09 2.35
C GLN A 52 -2.95 -2.12 3.77
N ASP A 53 -3.06 -3.30 4.37
CA ASP A 53 -3.55 -3.46 5.74
C ASP A 53 -2.64 -2.79 6.77
N ASP A 54 -1.32 -2.98 6.64
CA ASP A 54 -0.32 -2.32 7.50
C ASP A 54 -0.38 -0.80 7.37
N THR A 55 -0.56 -0.30 6.15
CA THR A 55 -0.73 1.13 5.88
C THR A 55 -2.02 1.67 6.50
N ALA A 56 -3.12 0.93 6.38
CA ALA A 56 -4.40 1.30 6.96
C ALA A 56 -4.33 1.36 8.50
N ASN A 57 -3.66 0.39 9.12
CA ASN A 57 -3.42 0.35 10.56
C ASN A 57 -2.56 1.55 11.01
N SER A 58 -1.50 1.85 10.27
CA SER A 58 -0.63 3.01 10.55
C SER A 58 -1.40 4.32 10.44
N MET A 59 -2.20 4.51 9.39
CA MET A 59 -3.06 5.69 9.24
C MET A 59 -4.09 5.84 10.37
N LYS A 60 -4.66 4.73 10.84
CA LYS A 60 -5.58 4.74 11.98
C LYS A 60 -4.90 5.24 13.25
N GLN A 61 -3.65 4.82 13.49
CA GLN A 61 -2.87 5.30 14.63
C GLN A 61 -2.52 6.79 14.50
N ILE A 62 -2.09 7.24 13.32
CA ILE A 62 -1.83 8.66 13.05
C ILE A 62 -3.08 9.50 13.30
N LYS A 63 -4.24 9.05 12.81
CA LYS A 63 -5.53 9.73 13.03
C LYS A 63 -5.87 9.85 14.51
N LYS A 64 -5.65 8.80 15.29
CA LYS A 64 -5.86 8.80 16.75
C LYS A 64 -4.95 9.82 17.44
N ASN A 65 -3.67 9.84 17.08
CA ASN A 65 -2.71 10.79 17.63
C ASN A 65 -3.08 12.24 17.27
N LEU A 66 -3.48 12.49 16.03
CA LEU A 66 -3.95 13.81 15.59
C LEU A 66 -5.20 14.26 16.34
N GLN A 67 -6.16 13.35 16.56
CA GLN A 67 -7.37 13.64 17.33
C GLN A 67 -7.03 13.99 18.79
N PHE A 68 -6.09 13.26 19.40
CA PHE A 68 -5.60 13.57 20.74
C PHE A 68 -4.99 14.98 20.80
N LEU A 69 -4.05 15.30 19.90
CA LEU A 69 -3.42 16.62 19.86
C LEU A 69 -4.46 17.75 19.68
N ARG A 70 -5.41 17.60 18.75
CA ARG A 70 -6.50 18.57 18.54
C ARG A 70 -7.45 18.68 19.73
N SER A 71 -7.61 17.63 20.53
CA SER A 71 -8.41 17.69 21.76
C SER A 71 -7.71 18.44 22.89
N THR A 72 -6.37 18.49 22.85
CA THR A 72 -5.54 19.25 23.80
C THR A 72 -5.26 20.68 23.35
N GLU A 73 -5.52 21.02 22.08
CA GLU A 73 -5.52 22.40 21.62
C GLU A 73 -6.61 23.16 22.38
N SER A 74 -6.20 24.14 23.19
CA SER A 74 -7.15 25.02 23.84
C SER A 74 -7.94 25.76 22.75
N ARG A 75 -9.27 25.57 22.74
CA ARG A 75 -10.14 26.45 21.98
C ARG A 75 -9.91 27.85 22.54
N SER A 76 -9.10 28.65 21.84
CA SER A 76 -9.10 30.10 21.99
C SER A 76 -10.52 30.56 21.64
N SER A 77 -11.41 30.57 22.63
CA SER A 77 -12.65 31.32 22.49
C SER A 77 -12.18 32.77 22.43
N SER A 78 -12.27 33.40 21.27
CA SER A 78 -12.11 34.85 21.17
C SER A 78 -13.30 35.52 21.87
N LYS A 79 -13.33 35.46 23.21
CA LYS A 79 -14.23 36.26 24.06
C LYS A 79 -13.61 37.65 24.23
N PHE A 80 -13.37 38.32 23.11
CA PHE A 80 -13.00 39.73 23.07
C PHE A 80 -13.91 40.50 22.11
N ASP A 81 -15.20 40.18 22.10
CA ASP A 81 -16.19 41.11 21.56
C ASP A 81 -16.69 42.00 22.70
N ILE A 82 -15.88 43.01 23.03
CA ILE A 82 -16.23 44.07 23.97
C ILE A 82 -16.74 45.25 23.13
N ARG A 83 -17.90 45.09 22.48
CA ARG A 83 -18.73 46.22 22.06
C ARG A 83 -19.86 46.35 23.06
N SER A 84 -19.56 47.07 24.15
CA SER A 84 -20.55 47.73 25.01
C SER A 84 -20.57 49.22 24.66
#